data_AF-A0A8H9I7P3-F1
#
_entry.id   AF-A0A8H9I7P3-F1
#
_cell.length_a   1.000
_cell.length_b   1.000
_cell.length_c   1.000
_cell.angle_alpha   90.00
_cell.angle_beta   90.00
_cell.angle_gamma   90.00
#
_symmetry.space_group_name_H-M   'P 1'
#
loop_
_entity.id
_entity.type
_entity.pdbx_description
1 polymer ?
#
loop_
_entity_poly.entity_id
_entity_poly.type
_entity_poly.pdbx_seq_one_letter_code
_entity_poly.pdbx_strand_id
1 'polypeptide(L)'
;MEPKYEEYTYKELLDVRKNINREAYPARFQKVTALLKKYQNAHAPASSDRVTVEQIESTQSQGIYTTPPERNLDDNGAYNANEIPLKERVVSLLIALGLVLYGFHGLYAGEIYIPSRSKGGIHLYQESVWIMFVALMCGAGVFLSIVLDHYDKRDNEHVYFKRGQMLKNIGIALFCVAVIWDIVVVR
;
A
#
# COMPACT_ATOMS: atom_id res chain seq x y z
N MET A 1 -17.56 18.80 43.13
CA MET A 1 -18.58 18.62 42.08
C MET A 1 -18.07 17.59 41.09
N GLU A 2 -18.85 16.55 40.80
CA GLU A 2 -18.49 15.60 39.74
C GLU A 2 -18.91 16.15 38.38
N PRO A 3 -18.07 16.03 37.33
CA PRO A 3 -18.46 16.46 35.99
C PRO A 3 -19.61 15.58 35.46
N LYS A 4 -20.56 16.20 34.76
CA LYS A 4 -21.66 15.51 34.09
C LYS A 4 -21.22 14.98 32.73
N TYR A 5 -20.51 13.85 32.74
CA TYR A 5 -19.98 13.21 31.52
C TYR A 5 -21.05 12.83 30.50
N GLU A 6 -22.32 12.78 30.89
CA GLU A 6 -23.46 12.50 30.02
C GLU A 6 -23.71 13.62 29.00
N GLU A 7 -23.31 14.85 29.32
CA GLU A 7 -23.46 16.02 28.45
C GLU A 7 -22.25 16.21 27.51
N TYR A 8 -21.21 15.39 27.65
CA TYR A 8 -19.96 15.52 26.91
C TYR A 8 -20.07 14.90 25.52
N THR A 9 -19.45 15.55 24.54
CA THR A 9 -19.32 15.01 23.18
C THR A 9 -18.34 13.83 23.14
N TYR A 10 -18.41 13.02 22.08
CA TYR A 10 -17.53 11.86 21.92
C TYR A 10 -16.04 12.22 21.97
N LYS A 11 -15.64 13.35 21.37
CA LYS A 11 -14.26 13.83 21.37
C LYS A 11 -13.79 14.22 22.77
N GLU A 12 -14.64 14.89 23.54
CA GLU A 12 -14.36 15.29 24.93
C GLU A 12 -14.25 14.08 25.86
N LEU A 13 -15.12 13.08 25.70
CA LEU A 13 -15.01 11.83 26.46
C LEU A 13 -13.72 11.06 26.16
N LEU A 14 -13.25 11.11 24.92
CA LEU A 14 -12.01 10.44 24.49
C LEU A 14 -10.77 11.14 25.07
N ASP A 15 -10.79 12.47 25.11
CA ASP A 15 -9.75 13.27 25.76
C ASP A 15 -9.71 13.04 27.28
N VAL A 16 -10.87 13.07 27.93
CA VAL A 16 -10.99 12.74 29.36
C VAL A 16 -10.45 11.34 29.66
N ARG A 17 -10.78 10.32 28.86
CA ARG A 17 -10.27 8.96 29.04
C ARG A 17 -8.74 8.88 28.91
N LYS A 18 -8.16 9.70 28.03
CA LYS A 18 -6.70 9.71 27.78
C LYS A 18 -5.93 10.32 28.95
N ASN A 19 -6.50 11.36 29.56
CA ASN A 19 -5.82 12.18 30.56
C ASN A 19 -6.23 11.86 32.02
N ILE A 20 -7.24 11.01 32.24
CA ILE A 20 -7.68 10.64 33.59
C ILE A 20 -6.69 9.67 34.26
N ASN A 21 -6.29 10.00 35.50
CA ASN A 21 -5.51 9.11 36.34
C ASN A 21 -6.38 7.93 36.81
N ARG A 22 -6.08 6.74 36.28
CA ARG A 22 -6.87 5.52 36.46
C ARG A 22 -6.75 4.93 37.87
N GLU A 23 -5.62 5.15 38.52
CA GLU A 23 -5.33 4.64 39.87
C GLU A 23 -6.01 5.50 40.93
N ALA A 24 -6.04 6.82 40.73
CA ALA A 24 -6.68 7.75 41.65
C ALA A 24 -8.21 7.78 41.51
N TYR A 25 -8.77 7.55 40.31
CA TYR A 25 -10.21 7.69 40.04
C TYR A 25 -10.80 6.55 39.18
N PRO A 26 -10.80 5.29 39.69
CA PRO A 26 -11.24 4.12 38.93
C PRO A 26 -12.73 4.18 38.54
N ALA A 27 -13.60 4.69 39.43
CA ALA A 27 -15.04 4.79 39.16
C ALA A 27 -15.37 5.76 38.00
N ARG A 28 -14.64 6.88 37.91
CA ARG A 28 -14.81 7.86 36.81
C ARG A 28 -14.32 7.30 35.48
N PHE A 29 -13.20 6.59 35.50
CA PHE A 29 -12.67 5.92 34.30
C PHE A 29 -13.66 4.88 33.76
N GLN A 30 -14.26 4.08 34.64
CA GLN A 30 -15.29 3.12 34.26
C GLN A 30 -16.51 3.80 33.64
N LYS A 31 -16.99 4.90 34.23
CA LYS A 31 -18.14 5.66 33.74
C LYS A 31 -17.90 6.25 32.34
N VAL A 32 -16.75 6.88 32.12
CA VAL A 32 -16.36 7.43 30.81
C VAL A 32 -16.19 6.31 29.77
N THR A 33 -15.62 5.17 30.16
CA THR A 33 -15.45 4.01 29.28
C THR A 33 -16.80 3.39 28.89
N ALA A 34 -17.74 3.29 29.84
CA ALA A 34 -19.09 2.81 29.57
C ALA A 34 -19.84 3.75 28.60
N LEU A 35 -19.71 5.07 28.76
CA LEU A 35 -20.30 6.04 27.85
C LEU A 35 -19.68 5.96 26.43
N LEU A 36 -18.36 5.85 26.32
CA LEU A 36 -17.68 5.65 25.03
C LEU A 36 -18.13 4.36 24.34
N LYS A 37 -18.28 3.27 25.09
CA LYS A 37 -18.79 2.00 24.58
C LYS A 37 -20.25 2.13 24.11
N LYS A 38 -21.08 2.90 24.83
CA LYS A 38 -22.46 3.21 24.42
C LYS A 38 -22.50 4.01 23.12
N TYR A 39 -21.66 5.03 22.99
CA TYR A 39 -21.51 5.80 21.74
C TYR A 39 -21.04 4.93 20.58
N GLN A 40 -20.04 4.07 20.82
CA GLN A 40 -19.56 3.12 19.83
C GLN A 40 -20.66 2.17 19.40
N ASN A 41 -21.39 1.55 20.33
CA ASN A 41 -22.47 0.62 20.00
C ASN A 41 -23.65 1.31 19.28
N ALA A 42 -23.93 2.57 19.59
CA ALA A 42 -24.96 3.36 18.92
C ALA A 42 -24.56 3.77 17.48
N HIS A 43 -23.26 3.81 17.18
CA HIS A 43 -22.70 4.16 15.86
C HIS A 43 -21.91 3.01 15.23
N ALA A 44 -22.00 1.79 15.79
CA ALA A 44 -21.29 0.62 15.31
C ALA A 44 -22.17 -0.08 14.26
N PRO A 45 -21.66 -0.36 13.05
CA PRO A 45 -22.32 -1.29 12.16
C PRO A 45 -22.39 -2.66 12.85
N ALA A 46 -23.56 -3.28 12.80
CA ALA A 46 -23.83 -4.56 13.44
C ALA A 46 -23.06 -5.69 12.74
N SER A 47 -21.84 -5.99 13.17
CA SER A 47 -21.20 -7.32 13.06
C SER A 47 -19.82 -7.31 13.71
N SER A 48 -19.73 -7.66 15.00
CA SER A 48 -18.47 -8.08 15.61
C SER A 48 -18.25 -9.57 15.38
N ASP A 49 -17.65 -9.92 14.24
CA ASP A 49 -16.83 -11.15 14.05
C ASP A 49 -16.17 -11.13 12.67
N ARG A 50 -15.58 -9.98 12.35
CA ARG A 50 -14.82 -9.74 11.14
C ARG A 50 -13.57 -8.95 11.49
N VAL A 51 -12.63 -9.62 12.16
CA VAL A 51 -11.21 -9.39 11.89
C VAL A 51 -10.94 -9.97 10.48
N THR A 52 -11.63 -9.45 9.46
CA THR A 52 -11.45 -9.85 8.07
C THR A 52 -10.60 -8.77 7.43
N VAL A 53 -9.36 -9.11 7.08
CA VAL A 53 -8.62 -8.70 5.86
C VAL A 53 -8.51 -7.19 5.50
N GLU A 54 -9.53 -6.37 5.71
CA GLU A 54 -9.62 -4.92 5.46
C GLU A 54 -8.62 -4.07 6.27
N GLN A 55 -8.15 -4.50 7.45
CA GLN A 55 -7.09 -3.76 8.16
C GLN A 55 -5.69 -4.01 7.58
N ILE A 56 -5.49 -5.13 6.88
CA ILE A 56 -4.28 -5.36 6.09
C ILE A 56 -4.40 -4.62 4.74
N GLU A 57 -5.61 -4.52 4.19
CA GLU A 57 -5.93 -3.77 2.96
C GLU A 57 -5.95 -2.24 3.13
N SER A 58 -6.33 -1.68 4.27
CA SER A 58 -6.29 -0.22 4.50
C SER A 58 -4.89 0.32 4.84
N THR A 59 -3.91 -0.57 5.04
CA THR A 59 -2.48 -0.22 5.02
C THR A 59 -1.84 -0.54 3.66
N GLN A 60 -2.61 -1.05 2.68
CA GLN A 60 -2.20 -0.92 1.28
C GLN A 60 -2.40 0.54 0.89
N SER A 61 -1.28 1.26 0.91
CA SER A 61 -0.95 2.38 0.04
C SER A 61 -1.99 2.55 -1.08
N GLN A 62 -2.65 3.72 -1.09
CA GLN A 62 -3.21 4.23 -2.33
C GLN A 62 -2.14 4.05 -3.40
N GLY A 63 -2.39 3.19 -4.39
CA GLY A 63 -1.38 2.87 -5.39
C GLY A 63 -0.92 4.16 -6.03
N ILE A 64 0.36 4.50 -5.89
CA ILE A 64 0.90 5.81 -6.27
C ILE A 64 0.74 6.09 -7.79
N TYR A 65 0.40 5.06 -8.58
CA TYR A 65 -0.02 5.16 -9.99
C TYR A 65 -1.43 4.63 -10.29
N THR A 66 -2.36 4.77 -9.34
CA THR A 66 -3.80 4.56 -9.61
C THR A 66 -4.53 5.85 -9.94
N THR A 67 -4.07 6.98 -9.41
CA THR A 67 -4.66 8.30 -9.66
C THR A 67 -3.60 9.25 -10.23
N PRO A 68 -3.93 10.05 -11.25
CA PRO A 68 -3.03 11.10 -11.74
C PRO A 68 -2.63 12.04 -10.59
N PRO A 69 -1.36 12.46 -10.50
CA PRO A 69 -0.92 13.42 -9.49
C PRO A 69 -1.57 14.78 -9.74
N GLU A 70 -2.08 15.40 -8.69
CA GLU A 70 -2.62 16.75 -8.74
C GLU A 70 -1.48 17.75 -8.54
N ARG A 71 -1.44 18.79 -9.38
CA ARG A 71 -0.41 19.82 -9.30
C ARG A 71 -0.63 20.68 -8.06
N ASN A 72 0.27 20.57 -7.09
CA ASN A 72 0.20 21.34 -5.84
C ASN A 72 0.85 22.71 -5.98
N LEU A 73 0.14 23.76 -5.55
CA LEU A 73 0.62 25.13 -5.49
C LEU A 73 0.57 25.61 -4.03
N ASP A 74 1.55 26.40 -3.61
CA ASP A 74 1.53 27.08 -2.32
C ASP A 74 0.60 28.31 -2.33
N ASP A 75 0.42 28.96 -1.18
CA ASP A 75 -0.42 30.16 -1.03
C ASP A 75 0.02 31.33 -1.94
N ASN A 76 1.26 31.30 -2.44
CA ASN A 76 1.83 32.30 -3.34
C ASN A 76 1.74 31.88 -4.82
N GLY A 77 1.14 30.73 -5.13
CA GLY A 77 1.03 30.17 -6.48
C GLY A 77 2.33 29.56 -7.02
N ALA A 78 3.35 29.37 -6.18
CA ALA A 78 4.56 28.65 -6.52
C ALA A 78 4.35 27.13 -6.42
N TYR A 79 5.01 26.39 -7.31
CA TYR A 79 4.90 24.93 -7.35
C TYR A 79 5.49 24.30 -6.09
N ASN A 80 4.72 23.39 -5.48
CA ASN A 80 5.14 22.61 -4.32
C ASN A 80 5.32 21.14 -4.74
N ALA A 81 6.52 20.61 -4.54
CA ALA A 81 6.87 19.26 -4.96
C ALA A 81 6.18 18.19 -4.11
N ASN A 82 5.83 17.06 -4.73
CA ASN A 82 5.17 15.96 -4.05
C ASN A 82 6.06 15.30 -2.98
N GLU A 83 5.53 15.16 -1.76
CA GLU A 83 6.24 14.52 -0.65
C GLU A 83 5.69 13.12 -0.39
N ILE A 84 6.42 12.12 -0.89
CA ILE A 84 6.09 10.72 -0.65
C ILE A 84 6.64 10.29 0.73
N PRO A 85 5.81 9.69 1.60
CA PRO A 85 6.24 9.27 2.93
C PRO A 85 7.39 8.25 2.86
N LEU A 86 8.29 8.32 3.84
CA LEU A 86 9.51 7.50 3.86
C LEU A 86 9.21 5.99 3.79
N LYS A 87 8.15 5.55 4.47
CA LYS A 87 7.71 4.16 4.46
C LYS A 87 7.43 3.65 3.05
N GLU A 88 6.70 4.42 2.23
CA GLU A 88 6.35 4.03 0.86
C GLU A 88 7.57 3.96 -0.05
N ARG A 89 8.51 4.89 0.13
CA ARG A 89 9.78 4.88 -0.61
C ARG A 89 10.62 3.65 -0.27
N VAL A 90 10.78 3.34 1.01
CA VAL A 90 11.55 2.17 1.46
C VAL A 90 10.89 0.88 0.99
N VAL A 91 9.57 0.75 1.11
CA VAL A 91 8.84 -0.44 0.61
C VAL A 91 9.00 -0.57 -0.89
N SER A 92 8.87 0.52 -1.66
CA SER A 92 9.05 0.51 -3.11
C SER A 92 10.47 0.09 -3.51
N LEU A 93 11.50 0.59 -2.81
CA LEU A 93 12.88 0.18 -3.03
C LEU A 93 13.11 -1.30 -2.71
N LEU A 94 12.57 -1.79 -1.60
CA LEU A 94 12.70 -3.20 -1.22
C LEU A 94 11.98 -4.11 -2.22
N ILE A 95 10.80 -3.73 -2.70
CA ILE A 95 10.08 -4.49 -3.74
C ILE A 95 10.86 -4.46 -5.06
N ALA A 96 11.34 -3.30 -5.50
CA ALA A 96 12.15 -3.19 -6.71
C ALA A 96 13.40 -4.06 -6.64
N LEU A 97 14.12 -4.00 -5.52
CA LEU A 97 15.30 -4.83 -5.27
C LEU A 97 14.94 -6.31 -5.26
N GLY A 98 13.85 -6.69 -4.59
CA GLY A 98 13.35 -8.07 -4.57
C GLY A 98 13.03 -8.59 -5.97
N LEU A 99 12.34 -7.80 -6.80
CA LEU A 99 12.03 -8.16 -8.20
C LEU A 99 13.31 -8.34 -9.04
N VAL A 100 14.28 -7.45 -8.86
CA VAL A 100 15.57 -7.52 -9.56
C VAL A 100 16.32 -8.79 -9.17
N LEU A 101 16.53 -9.02 -7.87
CA LEU A 101 17.24 -10.19 -7.37
C LEU A 101 16.52 -11.48 -7.75
N TYR A 102 15.20 -11.51 -7.66
CA TYR A 102 14.39 -12.67 -8.03
C TYR A 102 14.48 -12.99 -9.52
N GLY A 103 14.40 -11.97 -10.37
CA GLY A 103 14.55 -12.14 -11.81
C GLY A 103 15.94 -12.69 -12.18
N PHE A 104 17.01 -12.12 -11.61
CA PHE A 104 18.36 -12.61 -11.85
C PHE A 104 18.59 -14.02 -11.29
N HIS A 105 18.07 -14.32 -10.11
CA HIS A 105 18.10 -15.66 -9.55
C HIS A 105 17.41 -16.66 -10.47
N GLY A 106 16.24 -16.30 -11.02
CA GLY A 106 15.52 -17.15 -11.97
C GLY A 106 16.27 -17.40 -13.29
N LEU A 107 16.94 -16.37 -13.83
CA LEU A 107 17.82 -16.53 -14.98
C LEU A 107 19.00 -17.48 -14.68
N TYR A 108 19.62 -17.34 -13.51
CA TYR A 108 20.72 -18.21 -13.08
C TYR A 108 20.28 -19.67 -12.87
N ALA A 109 19.11 -19.88 -12.26
CA ALA A 109 18.54 -21.20 -12.03
C ALA A 109 17.99 -21.85 -13.32
N GLY A 110 17.69 -21.04 -14.35
CA GLY A 110 17.05 -21.50 -15.59
C GLY A 110 15.55 -21.74 -15.46
N GLU A 111 14.96 -21.37 -14.32
CA GLU A 111 13.51 -21.43 -14.08
C GLU A 111 13.04 -20.25 -13.22
N ILE A 112 11.82 -19.77 -13.46
CA ILE A 112 11.15 -18.81 -12.59
C ILE A 112 9.86 -19.41 -12.07
N TYR A 113 9.76 -19.54 -10.75
CA TYR A 113 8.53 -19.94 -10.09
C TYR A 113 7.60 -18.74 -9.87
N ILE A 114 6.32 -18.90 -10.10
CA ILE A 114 5.30 -17.90 -9.78
C ILE A 114 4.31 -18.56 -8.82
N PRO A 115 4.31 -18.17 -7.53
CA PRO A 115 3.35 -18.71 -6.59
C PRO A 115 1.94 -18.26 -6.98
N SER A 116 1.02 -19.21 -7.04
CA SER A 116 -0.39 -18.97 -7.33
C SER A 116 -1.24 -19.51 -6.19
N ARG A 117 -2.25 -18.72 -5.79
CA ARG A 117 -3.10 -19.04 -4.63
C ARG A 117 -3.95 -20.30 -4.80
N SER A 118 -4.22 -20.77 -6.02
CA SER A 118 -5.21 -21.84 -6.24
C SER A 118 -4.64 -23.23 -6.56
N LYS A 119 -3.42 -23.34 -7.12
CA LYS A 119 -2.94 -24.62 -7.71
C LYS A 119 -1.43 -24.89 -7.59
N GLY A 120 -0.76 -24.38 -6.55
CA GLY A 120 0.65 -24.73 -6.31
C GLY A 120 1.68 -23.96 -7.16
N GLY A 121 1.27 -22.86 -7.79
CA GLY A 121 2.14 -22.01 -8.61
C GLY A 121 2.47 -22.57 -10.00
N ILE A 122 3.21 -21.78 -10.78
CA ILE A 122 3.61 -22.10 -12.16
C ILE A 122 5.13 -21.97 -12.23
N HIS A 123 5.81 -22.97 -12.77
CA HIS A 123 7.22 -22.87 -13.12
C HIS A 123 7.34 -22.51 -14.60
N LEU A 124 8.14 -21.50 -14.90
CA LEU A 124 8.45 -21.06 -16.25
C LEU A 124 9.85 -21.55 -16.62
N TYR A 125 10.01 -22.08 -17.83
CA TYR A 125 11.27 -22.66 -18.31
C TYR A 125 11.74 -22.07 -19.65
N GLN A 126 13.05 -22.14 -19.90
CA GLN A 126 13.66 -21.78 -21.19
C GLN A 126 13.36 -20.32 -21.59
N GLU A 127 12.81 -20.10 -22.78
CA GLU A 127 12.55 -18.75 -23.34
C GLU A 127 11.53 -17.95 -22.51
N SER A 128 10.57 -18.62 -21.85
CA SER A 128 9.58 -17.93 -21.02
C SER A 128 10.23 -17.25 -19.81
N VAL A 129 11.38 -17.74 -19.33
CA VAL A 129 12.18 -17.15 -18.26
C VAL A 129 12.72 -15.78 -18.67
N TRP A 130 13.24 -15.64 -19.88
CA TRP A 130 13.74 -14.36 -20.39
C TRP A 130 12.63 -13.32 -20.51
N ILE A 131 11.47 -13.72 -21.05
CA ILE A 131 10.31 -12.83 -21.18
C ILE A 131 9.81 -12.39 -19.79
N MET A 132 9.72 -13.33 -18.85
CA MET A 132 9.33 -13.04 -17.46
C MET A 132 10.35 -12.15 -16.76
N PHE A 133 11.65 -12.37 -16.97
CA PHE A 133 12.69 -11.51 -16.42
C PHE A 133 12.50 -10.05 -16.85
N VAL A 134 12.24 -9.80 -18.14
CA VAL A 134 11.97 -8.44 -18.63
C VAL A 134 10.70 -7.86 -17.99
N ALA A 135 9.65 -8.67 -17.82
CA ALA A 135 8.44 -8.26 -17.11
C ALA A 135 8.73 -7.83 -15.66
N LEU A 136 9.57 -8.58 -14.95
CA LEU A 136 10.01 -8.24 -13.58
C LEU A 136 10.85 -6.94 -13.56
N MET A 137 11.72 -6.72 -14.55
CA MET A 137 12.46 -5.44 -14.67
C MET A 137 11.52 -4.26 -14.91
N CYS A 138 10.49 -4.42 -15.74
CA CYS A 138 9.46 -3.40 -15.92
C CYS A 138 8.75 -3.11 -14.58
N GLY A 139 8.36 -4.15 -13.84
CA GLY A 139 7.78 -4.03 -12.50
C GLY A 139 8.70 -3.26 -11.54
N ALA A 140 9.99 -3.61 -11.49
CA ALA A 140 10.97 -2.88 -10.67
C ALA A 140 11.08 -1.40 -11.09
N GLY A 141 11.06 -1.12 -12.40
CA GLY A 141 11.05 0.24 -12.94
C GLY A 141 9.83 1.07 -12.50
N VAL A 142 8.65 0.45 -12.33
CA VAL A 142 7.47 1.13 -11.77
C VAL A 142 7.76 1.60 -10.35
N PHE A 143 8.27 0.71 -9.48
CA PHE A 143 8.59 1.07 -8.09
C PHE A 143 9.74 2.07 -7.98
N LEU A 144 10.73 2.00 -8.86
CA LEU A 144 11.80 3.00 -8.93
C LEU A 144 11.27 4.37 -9.37
N SER A 145 10.30 4.42 -10.28
CA SER A 145 9.70 5.68 -10.73
C SER A 145 9.08 6.46 -9.58
N ILE A 146 8.47 5.79 -8.59
CA ILE A 146 7.91 6.39 -7.37
C ILE A 146 9.00 7.10 -6.58
N VAL A 147 10.13 6.41 -6.39
CA VAL A 147 11.24 6.93 -5.61
C VAL A 147 11.88 8.11 -6.33
N LEU A 148 12.04 8.02 -7.65
CA LEU A 148 12.60 9.08 -8.48
C LEU A 148 11.72 10.33 -8.51
N ASP A 149 10.40 10.18 -8.56
CA ASP A 149 9.42 11.28 -8.53
C ASP A 149 9.61 12.12 -7.26
N HIS A 150 9.76 11.48 -6.10
CA HIS A 150 10.00 12.21 -4.84
C HIS A 150 11.32 13.00 -4.81
N TYR A 151 12.37 12.48 -5.45
CA TYR A 151 13.66 13.18 -5.50
C TYR A 151 13.68 14.28 -6.57
N ASP A 152 12.73 14.25 -7.53
CA ASP A 152 12.58 15.29 -8.53
C ASP A 152 11.70 16.43 -7.99
N LYS A 153 12.29 17.62 -7.87
CA LYS A 153 11.59 18.82 -7.37
C LYS A 153 10.96 19.66 -8.48
N ARG A 154 10.98 19.17 -9.72
CA ARG A 154 10.43 19.88 -10.89
C ARG A 154 8.94 19.59 -11.03
N ASP A 155 8.22 20.48 -11.70
CA ASP A 155 6.80 20.32 -12.04
C ASP A 155 6.62 19.30 -13.18
N ASN A 156 7.00 18.05 -12.93
CA ASN A 156 7.00 16.96 -13.92
C ASN A 156 6.45 15.63 -13.39
N GLU A 157 5.69 15.65 -12.29
CA GLU A 157 5.05 14.48 -11.67
C GLU A 157 4.22 13.66 -12.67
N HIS A 158 3.56 14.36 -13.59
CA HIS A 158 2.77 13.74 -14.67
C HIS A 158 3.61 12.87 -15.61
N VAL A 159 4.90 13.19 -15.78
CA VAL A 159 5.82 12.41 -16.62
C VAL A 159 6.16 11.09 -15.94
N TYR A 160 6.47 11.13 -14.64
CA TYR A 160 6.71 9.91 -13.85
C TYR A 160 5.46 9.04 -13.79
N PHE A 161 4.29 9.64 -13.61
CA PHE A 161 3.00 8.94 -13.67
C PHE A 161 2.80 8.21 -15.01
N LYS A 162 2.94 8.91 -16.13
CA LYS A 162 2.75 8.31 -17.46
C LYS A 162 3.76 7.20 -17.74
N ARG A 163 5.03 7.40 -17.38
CA ARG A 163 6.10 6.40 -17.56
C ARG A 163 5.88 5.17 -16.68
N GLY A 164 5.51 5.37 -15.42
CA GLY A 164 5.14 4.29 -14.51
C GLY A 164 3.96 3.47 -15.03
N GLN A 165 2.91 4.13 -15.53
CA GLN A 165 1.77 3.45 -16.14
C GLN A 165 2.13 2.67 -17.41
N MET A 166 2.99 3.24 -18.27
CA MET A 166 3.48 2.56 -19.47
C MET A 166 4.29 1.31 -19.09
N LEU A 167 5.24 1.42 -18.16
CA LEU A 167 6.04 0.29 -17.67
C LEU A 167 5.17 -0.79 -17.04
N LYS A 168 4.15 -0.40 -16.27
CA LYS A 168 3.18 -1.34 -15.68
C LYS A 168 2.44 -2.12 -16.77
N ASN A 169 1.91 -1.41 -17.77
CA ASN A 169 1.16 -2.04 -18.86
C ASN A 169 2.05 -2.99 -19.68
N ILE A 170 3.27 -2.57 -20.00
CA ILE A 170 4.25 -3.40 -20.71
C ILE A 170 4.61 -4.63 -19.85
N GLY A 171 4.88 -4.45 -18.56
CA GLY A 171 5.21 -5.53 -17.65
C GLY A 171 4.09 -6.56 -17.53
N ILE A 172 2.83 -6.12 -17.39
CA ILE A 172 1.67 -7.03 -17.37
C ILE A 172 1.51 -7.76 -18.71
N ALA A 173 1.66 -7.05 -19.83
CA ALA A 173 1.57 -7.68 -21.15
C ALA A 173 2.64 -8.76 -21.32
N LEU A 174 3.90 -8.45 -20.99
CA LEU A 174 5.00 -9.41 -21.04
C LEU A 174 4.80 -10.59 -20.08
N PHE A 175 4.27 -10.33 -18.88
CA PHE A 175 3.91 -11.38 -17.93
C PHE A 175 2.91 -12.36 -18.54
N CYS A 176 1.83 -11.85 -19.14
CA CYS A 176 0.83 -12.68 -19.81
C CYS A 176 1.45 -13.46 -20.99
N VAL A 177 2.29 -12.80 -21.81
CA VAL A 177 2.98 -13.44 -22.93
C VAL A 177 3.88 -14.57 -22.45
N ALA A 178 4.68 -14.36 -21.40
CA ALA A 178 5.56 -15.39 -20.84
C ALA A 178 4.78 -16.63 -20.38
N VAL A 179 3.67 -16.43 -19.67
CA VAL A 179 2.82 -17.53 -19.19
C VAL A 179 2.16 -18.27 -20.36
N ILE A 180 1.64 -17.56 -21.36
CA ILE A 180 1.03 -18.17 -22.55
C ILE A 180 2.08 -18.94 -23.36
N TRP A 181 3.26 -18.35 -23.54
CA TRP A 181 4.38 -18.98 -24.27
C TRP A 181 4.80 -20.29 -23.63
N ASP A 182 4.95 -20.30 -22.31
CA ASP A 182 5.28 -21.50 -21.54
C ASP A 182 4.24 -22.61 -21.74
N ILE A 183 2.96 -22.26 -21.68
CA ILE A 183 1.85 -23.20 -21.85
C ILE A 183 1.78 -23.78 -23.28
N VAL A 184 2.05 -22.95 -24.30
CA VAL A 184 1.83 -23.31 -25.72
C VAL A 184 3.07 -23.95 -26.36
N VAL A 185 4.26 -23.46 -26.03
CA VAL A 185 5.50 -23.79 -26.77
C VAL A 185 6.41 -24.72 -25.97
N VAL A 186 6.56 -24.46 -24.67
CA VAL A 186 7.56 -25.16 -23.84
C VAL A 186 7.03 -26.49 -23.32
N ARG A 187 5.71 -26.56 -23.10
CA ARG A 187 5.04 -27.72 -22.51
C ARG A 187 5.04 -28.96 -23.42
#